data_AF-A0A7C1KQ86-F1
#
_entry.id   AF-A0A7C1KQ86-F1
#
_cell.length_a   1.000
_cell.length_b   1.000
_cell.length_c   1.000
_cell.angle_alpha   90.00
_cell.angle_beta   90.00
_cell.angle_gamma   90.00
#
_symmetry.space_group_name_H-M   'P 1'
#
loop_
_entity.id
_entity.type
_entity.pdbx_description
1 polymer ?
#
loop_
_entity_poly.entity_id
_entity_poly.type
_entity_poly.pdbx_seq_one_letter_code
_entity_poly.pdbx_strand_id
1 'polypeptide(L)' 'MDTAGVRAWLVGGALRDLLSGLKPADLDLVTEADPVAAARGFADSTGGSFVLLSEEFRTCRVVAADRRC' A
#
# COMPACT_ATOMS: atom_id res chain seq x y z
N MET A 1 5.82 -16.28 -16.15
CA MET A 1 4.99 -16.10 -14.94
C MET A 1 4.15 -14.88 -15.20
N ASP A 2 2.84 -15.03 -15.10
CA ASP A 2 1.88 -13.98 -15.43
C ASP A 2 2.09 -12.79 -14.49
N THR A 3 2.58 -11.67 -15.02
CA THR A 3 2.78 -10.40 -14.28
C THR A 3 1.46 -9.64 -14.19
N ALA A 4 0.37 -10.34 -13.89
CA ALA A 4 -0.91 -9.68 -13.65
C ALA A 4 -0.78 -8.94 -12.31
N GLY A 5 -0.57 -7.63 -12.36
CA GLY A 5 -0.62 -6.78 -11.17
C GLY A 5 -1.91 -7.01 -10.37
N VAL A 6 -1.84 -6.87 -9.05
CA VAL A 6 -3.02 -7.06 -8.19
C VAL A 6 -3.96 -5.85 -8.30
N ARG A 7 -5.28 -6.09 -8.25
CA ARG A 7 -6.26 -5.01 -8.13
C ARG A 7 -6.28 -4.45 -6.72
N ALA A 8 -6.19 -3.14 -6.58
CA ALA A 8 -6.33 -2.43 -5.32
C ALA A 8 -7.08 -1.11 -5.51
N TRP A 9 -7.72 -0.63 -4.45
CA TRP A 9 -8.48 0.62 -4.42
C TRP A 9 -7.94 1.52 -3.34
N LEU A 10 -7.79 2.81 -3.67
CA LEU A 10 -7.55 3.85 -2.69
C LEU A 10 -8.82 4.12 -1.89
N VAL A 11 -8.70 4.11 -0.57
CA VAL A 11 -9.81 4.33 0.35
C VAL A 11 -9.42 5.32 1.44
N GLY A 12 -10.32 5.52 2.41
CA GLY A 12 -10.00 6.18 3.67
C GLY A 12 -9.73 7.69 3.55
N GLY A 13 -8.93 8.20 4.48
CA GLY A 13 -8.64 9.63 4.59
C GLY A 13 -7.87 10.16 3.39
N ALA A 14 -6.97 9.34 2.83
CA ALA A 14 -6.19 9.70 1.65
C ALA A 14 -7.07 10.07 0.45
N LEU A 15 -8.16 9.33 0.22
CA LEU A 15 -9.12 9.63 -0.85
C LEU A 15 -9.81 10.99 -0.60
N ARG A 16 -10.28 11.25 0.63
CA ARG A 16 -10.91 12.53 1.00
C ARG A 16 -9.95 13.70 0.81
N ASP A 17 -8.70 13.55 1.24
CA ASP A 17 -7.70 14.60 1.19
C ASP A 17 -7.38 14.95 -0.28
N LEU A 18 -7.21 13.94 -1.15
CA LEU A 18 -7.01 14.15 -2.59
C LEU A 18 -8.21 14.86 -3.25
N LEU A 19 -9.44 14.45 -2.93
CA LEU A 19 -10.66 15.12 -3.42
C LEU A 19 -10.78 16.58 -2.94
N SER A 20 -10.12 16.90 -1.83
CA SER A 20 -10.06 18.25 -1.27
C SER A 20 -8.85 19.05 -1.77
N GLY A 21 -8.07 18.53 -2.72
CA GLY A 21 -6.87 19.15 -3.25
C GLY A 21 -5.67 19.15 -2.30
N LEU A 22 -5.70 18.34 -1.24
CA LEU A 22 -4.62 18.20 -0.28
C LEU A 22 -3.69 17.05 -0.69
N LYS A 23 -2.44 17.11 -0.23
CA LYS A 23 -1.48 16.01 -0.37
C LYS A 23 -1.57 15.09 0.86
N PRO A 24 -2.01 13.84 0.72
CA PRO A 24 -2.08 12.91 1.86
C PRO A 24 -0.67 12.49 2.31
N ALA A 25 -0.53 12.23 3.61
CA ALA A 25 0.74 11.80 4.21
C ALA A 25 1.02 10.31 3.99
N ASP A 26 -0.03 9.50 3.97
CA ASP A 26 -0.03 8.06 3.67
C ASP A 26 -1.21 7.69 2.76
N LEU A 27 -1.20 6.46 2.25
CA LEU A 27 -2.26 5.92 1.40
C LEU A 27 -2.83 4.66 2.03
N ASP A 28 -4.15 4.61 2.18
CA ASP A 28 -4.86 3.41 2.59
C ASP A 28 -5.38 2.66 1.36
N LEU A 29 -4.97 1.40 1.22
CA LEU A 29 -5.35 0.55 0.10
C LEU A 29 -6.12 -0.68 0.58
N VAL A 30 -7.19 -1.03 -0.15
CA VAL A 30 -7.85 -2.34 -0.04
C VAL A 30 -7.61 -3.13 -1.32
N THR A 31 -7.56 -4.46 -1.22
CA THR A 31 -7.32 -5.35 -2.36
C THR A 31 -8.16 -6.60 -2.23
N GLU A 32 -8.52 -7.20 -3.36
CA GLU A 32 -9.13 -8.54 -3.42
C GLU A 32 -8.08 -9.66 -3.29
N ALA A 33 -6.79 -9.32 -3.41
CA ALA A 33 -5.69 -10.26 -3.25
C ALA A 33 -5.35 -10.48 -1.77
N ASP A 34 -4.38 -11.35 -1.51
CA ASP A 34 -3.75 -11.41 -0.20
C ASP A 34 -2.94 -10.12 0.06
N PRO A 35 -3.32 -9.27 1.03
CA PRO A 35 -2.65 -8.00 1.31
C PRO A 35 -1.21 -8.20 1.77
N VAL A 36 -0.89 -9.28 2.50
CA VAL A 36 0.46 -9.55 2.98
C VAL A 36 1.37 -9.92 1.82
N ALA A 37 0.92 -10.81 0.93
CA ALA A 37 1.68 -11.20 -0.25
C ALA A 37 1.86 -10.02 -1.22
N ALA A 38 0.78 -9.26 -1.46
CA ALA A 38 0.80 -8.08 -2.32
C ALA A 38 1.74 -6.99 -1.79
N ALA A 39 1.66 -6.67 -0.50
CA ALA A 39 2.50 -5.65 0.12
C ALA A 39 3.98 -6.07 0.20
N ARG A 40 4.27 -7.36 0.42
CA ARG A 40 5.65 -7.88 0.35
C ARG A 40 6.23 -7.69 -1.04
N GLY A 41 5.53 -8.16 -2.07
CA GLY A 41 5.98 -8.00 -3.47
C GLY A 41 6.13 -6.53 -3.87
N PHE A 42 5.22 -5.66 -3.40
CA PHE A 42 5.32 -4.23 -3.63
C PHE A 42 6.55 -3.61 -2.94
N ALA A 43 6.80 -3.94 -1.67
CA ALA A 43 7.98 -3.50 -0.94
C ALA A 43 9.27 -3.94 -1.65
N ASP A 44 9.36 -5.22 -2.03
CA ASP A 44 10.51 -5.79 -2.74
C ASP A 44 10.75 -5.07 -4.08
N SER A 45 9.69 -4.78 -4.83
CA SER A 45 9.78 -4.11 -6.14
C SER A 45 10.17 -2.62 -6.06
N THR A 46 9.90 -1.97 -4.93
CA THR A 46 10.13 -0.53 -4.73
C THR A 46 11.33 -0.22 -3.85
N GLY A 47 11.94 -1.25 -3.25
CA GLY A 47 12.95 -1.10 -2.20
C GLY A 47 12.39 -0.58 -0.87
N GLY A 48 11.06 -0.64 -0.69
CA GLY A 48 10.40 -0.22 0.54
C GLY A 48 10.51 -1.25 1.67
N SER A 49 10.10 -0.86 2.87
CA SER A 49 10.07 -1.73 4.06
C SER A 49 8.65 -2.21 4.34
N PHE A 50 8.46 -3.53 4.40
CA PHE A 50 7.19 -4.14 4.80
C PHE A 50 7.08 -4.28 6.32
N VAL A 51 5.90 -3.97 6.87
CA VAL A 51 5.55 -4.14 8.28
C VAL A 51 4.18 -4.83 8.37
N LEU A 52 4.11 -5.96 9.08
CA LEU A 52 2.82 -6.58 9.45
C LEU A 52 2.25 -5.80 10.64
N LEU A 53 0.99 -5.34 10.53
CA LEU A 53 0.32 -4.57 11.58
C LEU A 53 -0.62 -5.45 12.40
N SER A 54 -1.34 -6.36 11.75
CA SER A 54 -2.20 -7.33 12.40
C SER A 54 -2.21 -8.63 11.61
N GLU A 55 -1.92 -9.73 12.29
CA GLU A 55 -2.02 -11.07 11.73
C GLU A 55 -3.48 -11.52 11.63
N GLU A 56 -4.31 -11.17 12.62
CA GLU A 56 -5.75 -11.48 12.67
C GLU A 56 -6.52 -10.79 11.54
N PHE A 57 -6.35 -9.48 11.39
CA PHE A 57 -7.05 -8.69 10.37
C PHE A 57 -6.31 -8.64 9.04
N ARG A 58 -5.13 -9.29 8.96
CA ARG A 58 -4.23 -9.31 7.81
C ARG A 58 -3.92 -7.92 7.27
N THR A 59 -3.71 -6.95 8.16
CA THR A 59 -3.34 -5.58 7.79
C THR A 59 -1.83 -5.41 7.82
N CYS A 60 -1.31 -4.66 6.86
CA CYS A 60 0.11 -4.42 6.71
C CYS A 60 0.37 -3.02 6.18
N ARG A 61 1.63 -2.59 6.26
CA ARG A 61 2.11 -1.30 5.77
C ARG A 61 3.38 -1.50 4.97
N VAL A 62 3.51 -0.73 3.90
CA VAL A 62 4.78 -0.54 3.21
C VAL A 62 5.23 0.90 3.41
N VAL A 63 6.42 1.07 3.96
CA VAL A 63 7.09 2.36 4.04
C VAL A 63 7.97 2.48 2.80
N ALA A 64 7.67 3.46 1.93
CA ALA A 64 8.48 3.69 0.74
C ALA A 64 9.94 3.99 1.13
N ALA A 65 10.89 3.55 0.30
CA ALA A 65 12.27 3.99 0.42
C ALA A 65 12.32 5.52 0.36
N ASP A 66 13.18 6.16 1.18
CA ASP A 66 13.38 7.60 1.17
C ASP A 66 13.79 8.05 -0.24
N ARG A 67 12.83 8.59 -1.00
CA ARG A 67 13.13 9.29 -2.26
C ARG A 67 13.39 10.73 -1.91
N ARG A 68 14.60 11.01 -1.42
CA ARG A 68 15.16 12.36 -1.52
C ARG A 68 15.41 12.63 -3.00
N CYS A 69 14.51 13.39 -3.62
CA CYS A 69 14.77 14.15 -4.83
C CYS A 69 14.78 15.62 -4.44
#